data_AF-A0A8T4ZGT7-F1
#
_entry.id   AF-A0A8T4ZGT7-F1
#
_cell.length_a   1.000
_cell.length_b   1.000
_cell.length_c   1.000
_cell.angle_alpha   90.00
_cell.angle_beta   90.00
_cell.angle_gamma   90.00
#
_symmetry.space_group_name_H-M   'P 1'
#
loop_
_entity.id
_entity.type
_entity.pdbx_description
1 polymer ?
#
loop_
_entity_poly.entity_id
_entity_poly.type
_entity_poly.pdbx_seq_one_letter_code
_entity_poly.pdbx_strand_id
1 'polypeptide(L)'
;LETGNTYAASTLIAISAILDKARPGENILAVSYGSGAYTIATWLRVENGIRKREGCGPKVQEYLSRRREIDFPTYVSYLADRIRREKRRLTYPRVVGEVEDTGDGSLEVLLCLGCNRVYFPIRNRCFQYDCEGPLEKITLPRRARLIRIIDLPIKQRRIFDITVMRGGYVYIVDSEPNELKPGVELEPVIRRLNYEGSDGLIIYGPCYRPMFRRS
;
A
#
# COMPACT_ATOMS: atom_id res chain seq x y z
N LEU A 1 -5.56 3.74 21.49
CA LEU A 1 -4.87 3.32 20.25
C LEU A 1 -3.61 4.16 20.13
N GLU A 2 -2.44 3.55 20.25
CA GLU A 2 -1.16 4.26 20.17
C GLU A 2 -0.69 4.39 18.71
N THR A 3 -1.51 5.02 17.86
CA THR A 3 -1.25 5.14 16.42
C THR A 3 -0.54 6.44 16.03
N GLY A 4 -0.37 7.38 16.97
CA GLY A 4 0.04 8.75 16.67
C GLY A 4 -1.01 9.50 15.83
N ASN A 5 -0.59 10.55 15.12
CA ASN A 5 -1.47 11.34 14.25
C ASN A 5 -1.48 10.78 12.82
N THR A 6 -2.56 10.09 12.47
CA THR A 6 -2.82 9.53 11.12
C THR A 6 -3.86 10.33 10.33
N TYR A 7 -4.19 11.56 10.78
CA TYR A 7 -5.16 12.46 10.17
C TYR A 7 -6.49 11.75 9.85
N ALA A 8 -7.00 11.88 8.62
CA ALA A 8 -8.29 11.35 8.19
C ALA A 8 -8.39 9.81 8.30
N ALA A 9 -7.26 9.09 8.37
CA ALA A 9 -7.26 7.65 8.56
C ALA A 9 -7.52 7.21 10.02
N SER A 10 -7.41 8.13 10.99
CA SER A 10 -7.54 7.83 12.43
C SER A 10 -8.88 7.16 12.76
N THR A 11 -10.00 7.74 12.27
CA THR A 11 -11.33 7.18 12.49
C THR A 11 -11.49 5.79 11.88
N LEU A 12 -10.95 5.56 10.67
CA LEU A 12 -11.02 4.24 10.02
C LEU A 12 -10.20 3.19 10.77
N ILE A 13 -8.99 3.54 11.23
CA ILE A 13 -8.15 2.65 12.04
C ILE A 13 -8.85 2.33 13.37
N ALA A 14 -9.49 3.31 14.00
CA ALA A 14 -10.25 3.10 15.22
C ALA A 14 -11.45 2.16 15.00
N ILE A 15 -12.21 2.34 13.92
CA ILE A 15 -13.29 1.42 13.54
C ILE A 15 -12.74 0.01 13.36
N SER A 16 -11.64 -0.17 12.61
CA SER A 16 -11.01 -1.49 12.45
C SER A 16 -10.61 -2.13 13.78
N ALA A 17 -10.02 -1.35 14.69
CA ALA A 17 -9.62 -1.85 16.00
C ALA A 17 -10.80 -2.23 16.91
N ILE A 18 -11.94 -1.55 16.77
CA ILE A 18 -13.19 -1.94 17.43
C ILE A 18 -13.71 -3.24 16.80
N LEU A 19 -13.76 -3.32 15.47
CA LEU A 19 -14.23 -4.50 14.74
C LEU A 19 -13.40 -5.76 15.03
N ASP A 20 -12.09 -5.63 15.28
CA ASP A 20 -11.19 -6.74 15.67
C ASP A 20 -11.63 -7.48 16.96
N LYS A 21 -12.51 -6.85 17.76
CA LYS A 21 -13.00 -7.35 19.06
C LYS A 21 -14.52 -7.32 19.17
N ALA A 22 -15.22 -6.87 18.12
CA ALA A 22 -16.65 -6.64 18.14
C ALA A 22 -17.45 -7.95 18.06
N ARG A 23 -18.65 -7.96 18.63
CA ARG A 23 -19.59 -9.08 18.56
C ARG A 23 -20.82 -8.73 17.72
N PRO A 24 -21.46 -9.73 17.07
CA PRO A 24 -22.73 -9.49 16.38
C PRO A 24 -23.77 -8.84 17.30
N GLY A 25 -24.49 -7.85 16.77
CA GLY A 25 -25.49 -7.05 17.49
C GLY A 25 -24.95 -5.74 18.09
N GLU A 26 -23.63 -5.56 18.18
CA GLU A 26 -23.04 -4.31 18.67
C GLU A 26 -23.22 -3.17 17.66
N ASN A 27 -23.38 -1.95 18.17
CA ASN A 27 -23.51 -0.73 17.36
C ASN A 27 -22.27 0.13 17.55
N ILE A 28 -21.72 0.62 16.44
CA ILE A 28 -20.55 1.48 16.41
C ILE A 28 -20.97 2.80 15.78
N LEU A 29 -20.92 3.88 16.56
CA LEU A 29 -21.03 5.23 16.04
C LEU A 29 -19.63 5.81 15.89
N ALA A 30 -19.19 6.01 14.65
CA ALA A 30 -17.92 6.62 14.33
C ALA A 30 -18.14 8.05 13.83
N VAL A 31 -17.54 9.02 14.49
CA VAL A 31 -17.60 10.43 14.11
C VAL A 31 -16.20 10.92 13.84
N SER A 32 -15.98 11.52 12.66
CA SER A 32 -14.74 12.19 12.31
C SER A 32 -14.96 13.69 12.21
N TYR A 33 -14.02 14.45 12.76
CA TYR A 33 -13.96 15.90 12.63
C TYR A 33 -12.48 16.31 12.58
N GLY A 34 -12.10 17.21 11.66
CA GLY A 34 -10.74 17.73 11.59
C GLY A 34 -10.36 18.36 10.26
N SER A 35 -9.14 18.91 10.20
CA SER A 35 -8.53 19.47 8.99
C SER A 35 -8.18 18.37 8.00
N GLY A 36 -9.13 18.03 7.12
CA GLY A 36 -9.01 17.01 6.08
C GLY A 36 -10.32 16.89 5.28
N ALA A 37 -10.32 16.10 4.21
CA ALA A 37 -11.47 15.97 3.30
C ALA A 37 -12.62 15.08 3.84
N TYR A 38 -12.70 14.83 5.16
CA TYR A 38 -13.60 13.82 5.72
C TYR A 38 -14.15 14.20 7.09
N THR A 39 -15.32 14.85 7.08
CA THR A 39 -16.20 15.00 8.24
C THR A 39 -17.42 14.14 7.99
N ILE A 40 -17.53 13.02 8.71
CA ILE A 40 -18.67 12.11 8.58
C ILE A 40 -19.05 11.56 9.94
N ALA A 41 -20.35 11.36 10.14
CA ALA A 41 -20.86 10.47 11.16
C ALA A 41 -21.34 9.20 10.46
N THR A 42 -20.83 8.04 10.87
CA THR A 42 -21.21 6.74 10.33
C THR A 42 -21.66 5.85 11.47
N TRP A 43 -22.89 5.35 11.37
CA TRP A 43 -23.41 4.31 12.26
C TRP A 43 -23.28 2.96 11.57
N LEU A 44 -22.52 2.04 12.19
CA LEU A 44 -22.35 0.66 11.76
C LEU A 44 -23.02 -0.27 12.76
N ARG A 45 -23.81 -1.21 12.26
CA ARG A 45 -24.31 -2.34 13.05
C ARG A 45 -23.49 -3.58 12.72
N VAL A 46 -22.92 -4.21 13.74
CA VAL A 46 -22.09 -5.40 13.57
C VAL A 46 -22.98 -6.60 13.37
N GLU A 47 -22.85 -7.27 12.23
CA GLU A 47 -23.66 -8.43 11.86
C GLU A 47 -22.86 -9.74 11.98
N ASN A 48 -23.56 -10.88 11.90
CA ASN A 48 -22.97 -12.22 12.04
C ASN A 48 -21.80 -12.52 11.08
N GLY A 49 -21.71 -11.78 9.97
CA GLY A 49 -20.61 -11.88 9.02
C GLY A 49 -19.22 -11.62 9.62
N ILE A 50 -19.12 -10.88 10.74
CA ILE A 50 -17.85 -10.59 11.42
C ILE A 50 -17.12 -11.88 11.85
N ARG A 51 -17.87 -12.91 12.27
CA ARG A 51 -17.31 -14.21 12.69
C ARG A 51 -16.58 -14.93 11.57
N LYS A 52 -17.01 -14.73 10.32
CA LYS A 52 -16.35 -15.31 9.13
C LYS A 52 -15.09 -14.55 8.74
N ARG A 53 -14.88 -13.35 9.30
CA ARG A 53 -13.73 -12.47 9.00
C ARG A 53 -12.69 -12.47 10.11
N GLU A 54 -13.02 -13.00 11.28
CA GLU A 54 -12.07 -13.19 12.37
C GLU A 54 -10.91 -14.09 11.89
N GLY A 55 -9.67 -13.62 12.09
CA GLY A 55 -8.46 -14.34 11.67
C GLY A 55 -8.18 -14.34 10.16
N CYS A 56 -9.01 -13.68 9.33
CA CYS A 56 -8.78 -13.58 7.88
C CYS A 56 -7.68 -12.57 7.49
N GLY A 57 -7.20 -11.76 8.42
CA GLY A 57 -6.11 -10.82 8.23
C GLY A 57 -5.55 -10.31 9.56
N PRO A 58 -4.45 -9.56 9.53
CA PRO A 58 -3.83 -9.03 10.74
C PRO A 58 -4.73 -8.01 11.43
N LYS A 59 -4.79 -8.07 12.76
CA LYS A 59 -5.46 -7.12 13.65
C LYS A 59 -4.67 -5.82 13.75
N VAL A 60 -5.35 -4.73 14.10
CA VAL A 60 -4.71 -3.41 14.31
C VAL A 60 -3.59 -3.48 15.36
N GLN A 61 -3.75 -4.30 16.40
CA GLN A 61 -2.71 -4.48 17.41
C GLN A 61 -1.45 -5.16 16.87
N GLU A 62 -1.58 -6.08 15.92
CA GLU A 62 -0.42 -6.72 15.27
C GLU A 62 0.35 -5.72 14.41
N TYR A 63 -0.34 -4.78 13.76
CA TYR A 63 0.32 -3.66 13.09
C TYR A 63 1.09 -2.76 14.06
N LEU A 64 0.50 -2.47 15.22
CA LEU A 64 1.13 -1.61 16.23
C LEU A 64 2.33 -2.30 16.89
N SER A 65 2.28 -3.62 17.11
CA SER A 65 3.41 -4.36 17.68
C SER A 65 4.58 -4.50 16.69
N ARG A 66 4.30 -4.47 15.38
CA ARG A 66 5.32 -4.44 14.32
C ARG A 66 5.84 -3.03 14.00
N ARG A 67 5.50 -2.01 14.80
CA ARG A 67 5.96 -0.64 14.55
C ARG A 67 7.50 -0.56 14.57
N ARG A 68 8.04 0.33 13.74
CA ARG A 68 9.46 0.70 13.80
C ARG A 68 9.55 2.08 14.40
N GLU A 69 10.19 2.15 15.57
CA GLU A 69 10.48 3.43 16.20
C GLU A 69 11.63 4.09 15.43
N ILE A 70 11.42 5.36 15.09
CA ILE A 70 12.44 6.21 14.48
C ILE A 70 12.91 7.19 15.54
N ASP A 71 14.22 7.32 15.67
CA ASP A 71 14.78 8.33 16.56
C ASP A 71 14.58 9.75 15.97
N PHE A 72 14.73 10.75 16.83
CA PHE A 72 14.55 12.14 16.45
C PHE A 72 15.53 12.59 15.34
N PRO A 73 16.84 12.25 15.39
CA PRO A 73 17.76 12.56 14.29
C PRO A 73 17.32 12.02 12.93
N THR A 74 16.87 10.77 12.87
CA THR A 74 16.37 10.14 11.64
C THR A 74 15.11 10.86 11.15
N TYR A 75 14.18 11.18 12.05
CA TYR A 75 12.98 11.95 11.71
C TYR A 75 13.34 13.33 11.12
N VAL A 76 14.26 14.07 11.74
CA VAL A 76 14.72 15.38 11.25
C VAL A 76 15.38 15.25 9.88
N SER A 77 16.18 14.19 9.66
CA SER A 77 16.78 13.92 8.34
C SER A 77 15.71 13.72 7.27
N TYR A 78 14.69 12.89 7.54
CA TYR A 78 13.58 12.66 6.61
C TYR A 78 12.77 13.94 6.34
N LEU A 79 12.54 14.77 7.36
CA LEU A 79 11.84 16.03 7.20
C LEU A 79 12.64 17.01 6.35
N ALA A 80 13.95 17.13 6.59
CA ALA A 80 14.85 17.97 5.80
C ALA A 80 14.88 17.53 4.32
N ASP A 81 14.94 16.23 4.06
CA ASP A 81 14.89 15.69 2.69
C ASP A 81 13.56 15.96 1.98
N ARG A 82 12.44 16.05 2.74
CA ARG A 82 11.12 16.42 2.19
C ARG A 82 11.00 17.90 1.82
N ILE A 83 11.66 18.78 2.57
CA ILE A 83 11.50 20.25 2.46
C ILE A 83 12.51 20.88 1.49
N ARG A 84 13.69 20.28 1.30
CA ARG A 84 14.74 20.81 0.41
C ARG A 84 14.25 20.99 -1.03
N ARG A 85 14.49 22.18 -1.60
CA ARG A 85 14.16 22.54 -3.01
C ARG A 85 14.89 21.66 -4.01
N GLU A 86 16.19 21.45 -3.79
CA GLU A 86 16.92 20.35 -4.43
C GLU A 86 16.56 19.08 -3.68
N LYS A 87 15.64 18.30 -4.24
CA LYS A 87 15.37 16.94 -3.78
C LYS A 87 16.69 16.15 -3.84
N ARG A 88 17.45 16.10 -2.74
CA ARG A 88 18.54 15.12 -2.58
C ARG A 88 17.91 13.79 -2.93
N ARG A 89 18.42 13.20 -4.02
CA ARG A 89 17.73 12.16 -4.80
C ARG A 89 17.70 10.82 -4.07
N LEU A 90 16.92 10.73 -3.00
CA LEU A 90 16.55 9.48 -2.33
C LEU A 90 15.09 9.59 -1.83
N THR A 91 14.16 9.54 -2.77
CA THR A 91 12.92 8.79 -2.51
C THR A 91 13.38 7.34 -2.45
N TYR A 92 13.25 6.65 -1.31
CA TYR A 92 13.71 5.28 -1.08
C TYR A 92 13.78 4.46 -2.38
N PRO A 93 14.97 3.94 -2.76
CA PRO A 93 15.11 3.21 -4.00
C PRO A 93 14.04 2.13 -3.99
N ARG A 94 13.18 2.16 -5.01
CA ARG A 94 12.12 1.18 -5.12
C ARG A 94 12.76 -0.18 -5.17
N VAL A 95 12.42 -1.01 -4.20
CA VAL A 95 12.83 -2.40 -4.19
C VAL A 95 11.88 -3.13 -5.13
N VAL A 96 12.45 -3.91 -6.03
CA VAL A 96 11.70 -4.71 -6.99
C VAL A 96 12.08 -6.16 -6.78
N GLY A 97 11.09 -7.04 -6.76
CA GLY A 97 11.29 -8.48 -6.63
C GLY A 97 10.62 -9.23 -7.76
N GLU A 98 11.24 -10.34 -8.13
CA GLU A 98 10.59 -11.39 -8.89
C GLU A 98 9.90 -12.34 -7.91
N VAL A 99 8.67 -12.71 -8.24
CA VAL A 99 7.81 -13.50 -7.35
C VAL A 99 7.15 -14.65 -8.08
N GLU A 100 6.88 -15.72 -7.35
CA GLU A 100 6.01 -16.81 -7.78
C GLU A 100 4.63 -16.70 -7.10
N ASP A 101 3.58 -17.12 -7.82
CA ASP A 101 2.23 -17.23 -7.27
C ASP A 101 2.12 -18.47 -6.38
N THR A 102 1.60 -18.30 -5.15
CA THR A 102 1.38 -19.41 -4.23
C THR A 102 0.00 -20.07 -4.39
N GLY A 103 -0.82 -19.62 -5.34
CA GLY A 103 -2.11 -20.23 -5.69
C GLY A 103 -3.32 -19.68 -4.93
N ASP A 104 -3.17 -18.60 -4.15
CA ASP A 104 -4.23 -18.00 -3.33
C ASP A 104 -5.12 -16.98 -4.10
N GLY A 105 -5.12 -17.08 -5.43
CA GLY A 105 -5.86 -16.22 -6.35
C GLY A 105 -5.08 -14.97 -6.79
N SER A 106 -5.73 -14.14 -7.60
CA SER A 106 -5.07 -12.99 -8.24
C SER A 106 -5.81 -11.66 -8.03
N LEU A 107 -5.09 -10.58 -8.31
CA LEU A 107 -5.53 -9.21 -8.35
C LEU A 107 -5.41 -8.73 -9.79
N GLU A 108 -6.47 -8.11 -10.31
CA GLU A 108 -6.40 -7.48 -11.62
C GLU A 108 -5.90 -6.04 -11.47
N VAL A 109 -4.94 -5.66 -12.31
CA VAL A 109 -4.40 -4.32 -12.38
C VAL A 109 -4.42 -3.88 -13.84
N LEU A 110 -4.77 -2.62 -14.07
CA LEU A 110 -4.79 -2.05 -15.40
C LEU A 110 -3.62 -1.08 -15.57
N LEU A 111 -2.82 -1.28 -16.62
CA LEU A 111 -1.70 -0.45 -17.00
C LEU A 111 -2.06 0.36 -18.24
N CYS A 112 -1.71 1.65 -18.27
CA CYS A 112 -1.80 2.46 -19.48
C CYS A 112 -0.42 2.62 -20.10
N LEU A 113 -0.21 2.00 -21.26
CA LEU A 113 1.08 1.98 -21.96
C LEU A 113 1.46 3.34 -22.56
N GLY A 114 0.50 4.25 -22.76
CA GLY A 114 0.79 5.58 -23.30
C GLY A 114 1.27 6.61 -22.27
N CYS A 115 0.73 6.59 -21.04
CA CYS A 115 1.07 7.58 -20.01
C CYS A 115 1.75 7.00 -18.77
N ASN A 116 2.15 5.72 -18.79
CA ASN A 116 2.84 5.06 -17.67
C ASN A 116 2.03 5.07 -16.36
N ARG A 117 0.69 5.06 -16.45
CA ARG A 117 -0.21 5.03 -15.29
C ARG A 117 -0.64 3.62 -14.94
N VAL A 118 -0.92 3.42 -13.65
CA VAL A 118 -1.49 2.20 -13.09
C VAL A 118 -2.84 2.53 -12.46
N TYR A 119 -3.81 1.64 -12.66
CA TYR A 119 -5.16 1.77 -12.11
C TYR A 119 -5.52 0.53 -11.30
N PHE A 120 -5.80 0.77 -10.01
CA PHE A 120 -6.34 -0.22 -9.09
C PHE A 120 -7.36 0.46 -8.17
N PRO A 121 -8.64 0.03 -8.14
CA PRO A 121 -9.24 -1.02 -8.98
C PRO A 121 -9.22 -0.70 -10.49
N ILE A 122 -9.40 -1.73 -11.32
CA ILE A 122 -9.40 -1.59 -12.78
C ILE A 122 -10.46 -0.58 -13.26
N ARG A 123 -10.17 0.07 -14.39
CA ARG A 123 -11.05 1.04 -15.05
C ARG A 123 -11.33 0.60 -16.48
N ASN A 124 -12.33 1.21 -17.10
CA ASN A 124 -12.66 0.98 -18.51
C ASN A 124 -11.89 1.89 -19.47
N ARG A 125 -11.29 2.99 -18.97
CA ARG A 125 -10.51 3.95 -19.76
C ARG A 125 -9.39 4.57 -18.94
N CYS A 126 -8.41 5.16 -19.63
CA CYS A 126 -7.43 6.04 -19.01
C CYS A 126 -8.12 7.35 -18.59
N PHE A 127 -7.73 7.90 -17.44
CA PHE A 127 -8.22 9.21 -16.96
C PHE A 127 -7.26 10.36 -17.26
N GLN A 128 -6.17 10.10 -17.99
CA GLN A 128 -5.36 11.19 -18.51
C GLN A 128 -6.09 11.78 -19.71
N TYR A 129 -6.37 13.09 -19.67
CA TYR A 129 -7.21 13.79 -20.62
C TYR A 129 -6.75 13.56 -22.08
N ASP A 130 -5.46 13.72 -22.34
CA ASP A 130 -4.86 13.59 -23.68
C ASP A 130 -4.24 12.21 -23.97
N CYS A 131 -4.59 11.16 -23.21
CA CYS A 131 -3.97 9.85 -23.40
C CYS A 131 -4.85 8.88 -24.17
N GLU A 132 -4.41 8.58 -25.40
CA GLU A 132 -4.99 7.56 -26.27
C GLU A 132 -4.18 6.24 -26.23
N GLY A 133 -3.31 6.10 -25.23
CA GLY A 133 -2.44 4.94 -25.09
C GLY A 133 -3.21 3.63 -24.85
N PRO A 134 -2.71 2.50 -25.37
CA PRO A 134 -3.36 1.22 -25.16
C PRO A 134 -3.37 0.85 -23.67
N LEU A 135 -4.45 0.20 -23.26
CA LEU A 135 -4.63 -0.30 -21.91
C LEU A 135 -4.34 -1.81 -21.89
N GLU A 136 -3.54 -2.24 -20.93
CA GLU A 136 -3.18 -3.64 -20.73
C GLU A 136 -3.61 -4.08 -19.34
N LYS A 137 -4.39 -5.17 -19.26
CA LYS A 137 -4.74 -5.79 -17.98
C LYS A 137 -3.67 -6.82 -17.65
N ILE A 138 -3.12 -6.73 -16.45
CA ILE A 138 -2.22 -7.74 -15.88
C ILE A 138 -2.85 -8.35 -14.63
N THR A 139 -2.39 -9.54 -14.27
CA THR A 139 -2.75 -10.21 -13.03
C THR A 139 -1.55 -10.30 -12.11
N LEU A 140 -1.74 -9.93 -10.85
CA LEU A 140 -0.74 -10.05 -9.80
C LEU A 140 -1.22 -11.03 -8.71
N PRO A 141 -0.35 -11.85 -8.12
CA PRO A 141 -0.76 -12.88 -7.17
C PRO A 141 -1.23 -12.29 -5.82
N ARG A 142 -2.29 -12.81 -5.21
CA ARG A 142 -2.77 -12.34 -3.90
C ARG A 142 -1.88 -12.77 -2.74
N ARG A 143 -1.10 -13.81 -2.93
CA ARG A 143 0.04 -14.19 -2.09
C ARG A 143 1.15 -14.62 -3.01
N ALA A 144 2.35 -14.16 -2.72
CA ALA A 144 3.48 -14.40 -3.58
C ALA A 144 4.67 -14.85 -2.74
N ARG A 145 5.54 -15.68 -3.31
CA ARG A 145 6.83 -16.00 -2.68
C ARG A 145 7.94 -15.27 -3.42
N LEU A 146 8.81 -14.62 -2.66
CA LEU A 146 9.95 -13.90 -3.23
C LEU A 146 10.95 -14.90 -3.82
N ILE A 147 11.22 -14.80 -5.12
CA ILE A 147 12.29 -15.58 -5.78
C ILE A 147 13.62 -14.86 -5.57
N ARG A 148 13.70 -13.59 -5.98
CA ARG A 148 14.90 -12.76 -5.86
C ARG A 148 14.58 -11.27 -5.96
N ILE A 149 15.50 -10.44 -5.48
CA ILE A 149 15.49 -9.00 -5.70
C ILE A 149 16.11 -8.68 -7.05
N ILE A 150 15.51 -7.72 -7.76
CA ILE A 150 15.96 -7.25 -9.06
C ILE A 150 16.68 -5.92 -8.90
N ASP A 151 17.93 -5.91 -9.35
CA ASP A 151 18.74 -4.71 -9.41
C ASP A 151 18.36 -3.85 -10.62
N LEU A 152 17.45 -2.90 -10.41
CA LEU A 152 17.14 -1.93 -11.46
C LEU A 152 18.30 -0.94 -11.67
N PRO A 153 18.46 -0.35 -12.88
CA PRO A 153 19.31 0.82 -13.08
C PRO A 153 18.97 1.95 -12.11
N ILE A 154 19.97 2.73 -11.68
CA ILE A 154 19.81 3.82 -10.68
C ILE A 154 18.70 4.81 -11.06
N LYS A 155 18.51 5.08 -12.36
CA LYS A 155 17.45 5.95 -12.87
C LYS A 155 16.05 5.35 -12.64
N GLN A 156 15.88 4.05 -12.91
CA GLN A 156 14.60 3.34 -12.77
C GLN A 156 14.25 3.09 -11.29
N ARG A 157 15.24 2.90 -10.41
CA ARG A 157 14.98 2.79 -8.95
C ARG A 157 14.27 4.02 -8.35
N ARG A 158 14.34 5.17 -9.02
CA ARG A 158 13.86 6.46 -8.50
C ARG A 158 12.45 6.82 -8.99
N ILE A 159 11.98 6.21 -10.05
CA ILE A 159 10.69 6.51 -10.66
C ILE A 159 9.81 5.28 -10.67
N PHE A 160 8.50 5.50 -10.72
CA PHE A 160 7.58 4.40 -11.00
C PHE A 160 7.58 4.12 -12.50
N ASP A 161 7.66 2.85 -12.84
CA ASP A 161 7.65 2.37 -14.22
C ASP A 161 6.72 1.15 -14.32
N ILE A 162 5.71 1.22 -15.19
CA ILE A 162 4.76 0.12 -15.41
C ILE A 162 5.42 -1.08 -16.07
N THR A 163 6.55 -0.90 -16.76
CA THR A 163 7.27 -2.02 -17.42
C THR A 163 7.76 -3.05 -16.41
N VAL A 164 8.02 -2.63 -15.17
CA VAL A 164 8.34 -3.52 -14.04
C VAL A 164 7.17 -4.47 -13.77
N MET A 165 5.97 -3.93 -13.59
CA MET A 165 4.77 -4.72 -13.34
C MET A 165 4.36 -5.56 -14.55
N ARG A 166 4.49 -4.99 -15.75
CA ARG A 166 4.24 -5.69 -17.01
C ARG A 166 5.19 -6.87 -17.22
N GLY A 167 6.44 -6.74 -16.76
CA GLY A 167 7.43 -7.80 -16.79
C GLY A 167 7.24 -8.90 -15.73
N GLY A 168 6.15 -8.85 -14.95
CA GLY A 168 5.86 -9.83 -13.89
C GLY A 168 6.57 -9.55 -12.56
N TYR A 169 7.29 -8.43 -12.44
CA TYR A 169 7.95 -8.04 -11.20
C TYR A 169 7.03 -7.18 -10.33
N VAL A 170 7.30 -7.19 -9.03
CA VAL A 170 6.50 -6.45 -8.05
C VAL A 170 7.34 -5.45 -7.30
N TYR A 171 6.72 -4.32 -6.95
CA TYR A 171 7.32 -3.34 -6.05
C TYR A 171 7.18 -3.80 -4.61
N ILE A 172 8.28 -3.82 -3.88
CA ILE A 172 8.34 -4.23 -2.48
C ILE A 172 8.47 -3.00 -1.58
N VAL A 173 7.70 -2.99 -0.50
CA VAL A 173 7.58 -1.91 0.48
C VAL A 173 7.56 -2.49 1.90
N ASP A 174 7.54 -1.61 2.91
CA ASP A 174 7.41 -1.96 4.33
C ASP A 174 8.36 -3.09 4.79
N SER A 175 9.60 -3.06 4.29
CA SER A 175 10.62 -4.08 4.55
C SER A 175 12.02 -3.50 4.66
N GLU A 176 12.87 -4.19 5.41
CA GLU A 176 14.32 -3.96 5.40
C GLU A 176 15.03 -4.94 4.46
N PRO A 177 16.24 -4.60 3.96
CA PRO A 177 16.99 -5.50 3.09
C PRO A 177 17.26 -6.89 3.69
N ASN A 178 17.40 -7.00 5.01
CA ASN A 178 17.64 -8.25 5.73
C ASN A 178 16.40 -9.18 5.77
N GLU A 179 15.19 -8.63 5.61
CA GLU A 179 13.91 -9.36 5.58
C GLU A 179 13.61 -9.94 4.19
N LEU A 180 14.32 -9.49 3.15
CA LEU A 180 14.04 -9.84 1.75
C LEU A 180 14.93 -10.97 1.24
N LYS A 181 14.75 -12.14 1.85
CA LYS A 181 15.43 -13.37 1.44
C LYS A 181 14.57 -14.16 0.45
N PRO A 182 15.19 -14.90 -0.50
CA PRO A 182 14.46 -15.89 -1.30
C PRO A 182 13.62 -16.81 -0.42
N GLY A 183 12.39 -17.09 -0.85
CA GLY A 183 11.43 -17.92 -0.14
C GLY A 183 10.49 -17.18 0.82
N VAL A 184 10.72 -15.88 1.09
CA VAL A 184 9.83 -15.10 1.97
C VAL A 184 8.47 -14.92 1.33
N GLU A 185 7.41 -15.17 2.09
CA GLU A 185 6.03 -14.91 1.66
C GLU A 185 5.70 -13.43 1.73
N LEU A 186 5.06 -12.95 0.67
CA LEU A 186 4.68 -11.57 0.46
C LEU A 186 3.17 -11.46 0.28
N GLU A 187 2.60 -10.40 0.85
CA GLU A 187 1.20 -10.02 0.66
C GLU A 187 1.08 -8.66 -0.03
N PRO A 188 0.05 -8.44 -0.86
CA PRO A 188 -0.19 -7.19 -1.52
C PRO A 188 -0.74 -6.15 -0.54
N VAL A 189 -0.25 -4.92 -0.65
CA VAL A 189 -0.69 -3.74 0.07
C VAL A 189 -0.86 -2.57 -0.88
N ILE A 190 -1.83 -1.70 -0.60
CA ILE A 190 -2.01 -0.49 -1.39
C ILE A 190 -1.07 0.60 -0.88
N ARG A 191 -0.23 1.09 -1.78
CA ARG A 191 0.71 2.17 -1.52
C ARG A 191 0.70 3.18 -2.67
N ARG A 192 1.18 4.38 -2.36
CA ARG A 192 1.41 5.40 -3.38
C ARG A 192 2.50 4.91 -4.31
N LEU A 193 2.13 4.63 -5.55
CA LEU A 193 3.05 4.24 -6.61
C LEU A 193 3.63 5.45 -7.33
N ASN A 194 2.86 6.50 -7.59
CA ASN A 194 3.39 7.68 -8.26
C ASN A 194 2.75 8.98 -7.76
N TYR A 195 3.38 10.11 -8.09
CA TYR A 195 2.89 11.44 -7.77
C TYR A 195 3.26 12.41 -8.89
N GLU A 196 2.26 13.04 -9.48
CA GLU A 196 2.41 13.88 -10.67
C GLU A 196 2.64 15.37 -10.35
N GLY A 197 2.99 15.70 -9.11
CA GLY A 197 3.24 17.08 -8.67
C GLY A 197 2.04 17.74 -8.00
N SER A 198 2.16 19.04 -7.68
CA SER A 198 1.17 19.81 -6.92
C SER A 198 -0.23 19.78 -7.52
N ASP A 199 -0.29 19.85 -8.85
CA ASP A 199 -1.53 19.96 -9.63
C ASP A 199 -1.92 18.62 -10.29
N GLY A 200 -1.11 17.59 -10.04
CA GLY A 200 -1.29 16.25 -10.60
C GLY A 200 -1.92 15.27 -9.61
N LEU A 201 -2.20 14.06 -10.08
CA LEU A 201 -2.82 13.03 -9.25
C LEU A 201 -1.78 12.29 -8.39
N ILE A 202 -2.24 11.82 -7.23
CA ILE A 202 -1.54 10.78 -6.47
C ILE A 202 -2.03 9.42 -6.98
N ILE A 203 -1.11 8.62 -7.49
CA ILE A 203 -1.42 7.31 -8.07
C ILE A 203 -1.14 6.24 -7.03
N TYR A 204 -2.16 5.48 -6.67
CA TYR A 204 -2.09 4.34 -5.77
C TYR A 204 -2.21 3.04 -6.56
N GLY A 205 -1.58 1.99 -6.05
CA GLY A 205 -1.77 0.65 -6.56
C GLY A 205 -1.10 -0.40 -5.68
N PRO A 206 -1.15 -1.68 -6.10
CA PRO A 206 -0.60 -2.77 -5.33
C PRO A 206 0.94 -2.72 -5.32
N CYS A 207 1.48 -2.84 -4.12
CA CYS A 207 2.87 -3.18 -3.80
C CYS A 207 2.85 -4.45 -2.93
N TYR A 208 3.99 -5.01 -2.60
CA TYR A 208 4.11 -6.21 -1.79
C TYR A 208 4.95 -5.93 -0.55
N ARG A 209 4.63 -6.60 0.55
CA ARG A 209 5.46 -6.59 1.76
C ARG A 209 5.60 -7.99 2.33
N PRO A 210 6.62 -8.27 3.14
CA PRO A 210 6.70 -9.50 3.92
C PRO A 210 5.46 -9.68 4.78
N MET A 211 4.85 -10.88 4.67
CA MET A 211 3.68 -11.26 5.45
C MET A 211 3.95 -11.17 6.95
N PHE A 212 2.89 -10.95 7.72
CA PHE A 212 2.95 -11.14 9.16
C PHE A 212 3.30 -12.60 9.44
N ARG A 213 4.36 -12.84 10.21
CA ARG A 213 4.66 -14.19 10.70
C ARG A 213 3.44 -14.66 11.49
N ARG A 214 2.80 -15.73 11.06
CA ARG A 214 1.78 -16.41 11.87
C ARG A 214 2.50 -16.96 13.10
N SER A 215 2.25 -16.33 14.25
CA SER A 215 2.58 -16.90 15.57
C SER A 215 1.74 -18.13 15.84
#